data_AF-A0A3M1ZW75-F1
#
_entry.id   AF-A0A3M1ZW75-F1
#
_cell.length_a   1.000
_cell.length_b   1.000
_cell.length_c   1.000
_cell.angle_alpha   90.00
_cell.angle_beta   90.00
_cell.angle_gamma   90.00
#
_symmetry.space_group_name_H-M   'P 1'
#
loop_
_entity.id
_entity.type
_entity.pdbx_description
1 polymer ?
#
loop_
_entity_poly.entity_id
_entity_poly.type
_entity_poly.pdbx_seq_one_letter_code
_entity_poly.pdbx_strand_id
1 'polypeptide(L)' 'MWQKFRKKPVVIEAYQWSDLSDIPELVKPFTDNKVGTCKHCNKLLEHHGAIETLEGVHIVCPGDWIVKGVAGEYYP' A
#
# COMPACT_ATOMS: atom_id res chain seq x y z
N MET A 1 -29.84 20.31 -0.41
CA MET A 1 -29.79 19.27 0.64
C MET A 1 -29.20 18.02 0.00
N TRP A 2 -28.09 17.49 0.52
CA TRP A 2 -27.42 16.32 -0.07
C TRP A 2 -28.04 15.03 0.47
N GLN A 3 -28.29 14.07 -0.41
CA GLN A 3 -28.79 12.74 -0.05
C GLN A 3 -27.63 11.75 -0.10
N LYS A 4 -27.50 10.92 0.94
CA LYS A 4 -26.46 9.88 1.02
C LYS A 4 -26.97 8.63 0.31
N PHE A 5 -26.19 8.12 -0.63
CA PHE A 5 -26.48 6.87 -1.34
C PHE A 5 -25.32 5.89 -1.19
N ARG A 6 -25.61 4.59 -1.25
CA ARG A 6 -24.59 3.54 -1.36
C ARG A 6 -24.34 3.22 -2.82
N LYS A 7 -23.08 3.28 -3.23
CA LYS A 7 -22.62 2.79 -4.53
C LYS A 7 -22.75 1.26 -4.58
N LYS A 8 -23.14 0.72 -5.74
CA LYS A 8 -23.12 -0.72 -6.03
C LYS A 8 -21.71 -1.30 -5.80
N PRO A 9 -21.56 -2.61 -5.51
CA PRO A 9 -20.25 -3.19 -5.32
C PRO A 9 -19.38 -2.95 -6.55
N VAL A 10 -18.14 -2.53 -6.31
CA VAL A 10 -17.10 -2.46 -7.34
C VAL A 10 -16.10 -3.54 -7.05
N VAL A 11 -15.87 -4.38 -8.05
CA VAL A 11 -14.80 -5.36 -8.04
C VAL A 11 -13.51 -4.62 -8.39
N ILE A 12 -12.46 -4.89 -7.62
CA ILE A 12 -11.13 -4.29 -7.74
C ILE A 12 -10.10 -5.38 -7.95
N GLU A 13 -8.97 -5.03 -8.55
CA GLU A 13 -7.79 -5.89 -8.63
C GLU A 13 -6.93 -5.65 -7.38
N ALA A 14 -6.37 -6.72 -6.81
CA ALA A 14 -5.46 -6.61 -5.68
C ALA A 14 -4.35 -7.65 -5.79
N TYR A 15 -3.16 -7.28 -5.36
CA TYR A 15 -1.98 -8.14 -5.31
C TYR A 15 -1.42 -8.14 -3.89
N GLN A 16 -1.23 -9.31 -3.28
CA GLN A 16 -0.66 -9.40 -1.95
C GLN A 16 0.86 -9.29 -2.03
N TRP A 17 1.42 -8.25 -1.41
CA TRP A 17 2.84 -7.95 -1.44
C TRP A 17 3.59 -8.70 -0.34
N SER A 18 4.70 -9.35 -0.70
CA SER A 18 5.51 -10.14 0.24
C SER A 18 6.77 -9.41 0.65
N ASP A 19 7.57 -8.97 -0.31
CA ASP A 19 8.86 -8.31 -0.07
C ASP A 19 9.33 -7.43 -1.25
N LEU A 20 10.51 -6.82 -1.11
CA LEU A 20 11.07 -5.85 -2.06
C LEU A 20 11.39 -6.42 -3.46
N SER A 21 11.33 -7.73 -3.66
CA SER A 21 11.44 -8.33 -4.98
C SER A 21 10.12 -8.31 -5.76
N ASP A 22 8.98 -8.09 -5.08
CA ASP A 22 7.67 -8.00 -5.69
C ASP A 22 7.40 -6.61 -6.28
N ILE A 23 6.89 -6.59 -7.53
CA ILE A 23 6.40 -5.40 -8.26
C ILE A 23 7.24 -4.12 -8.03
N PRO A 24 8.56 -4.18 -8.30
CA PRO A 24 9.50 -3.11 -7.98
C PRO A 24 9.20 -1.80 -8.71
N GLU A 25 8.35 -1.81 -9.74
CA GLU A 25 7.85 -0.62 -10.42
C GLU A 25 6.84 0.20 -9.59
N LEU A 26 6.08 -0.45 -8.70
CA LEU A 26 5.07 0.19 -7.84
C LEU A 26 5.56 0.40 -6.41
N VAL A 27 6.19 -0.61 -5.83
CA VAL A 27 6.64 -0.58 -4.45
C VAL A 27 8.16 -0.42 -4.41
N LYS A 28 8.62 0.66 -3.79
CA LYS A 28 10.06 0.97 -3.63
C LYS A 28 10.50 0.67 -2.20
N PRO A 29 11.80 0.47 -1.93
CA PRO A 29 12.28 0.34 -0.55
C PRO A 29 11.89 1.55 0.30
N PHE A 30 11.46 1.32 1.54
CA PHE A 30 11.23 2.40 2.49
C PHE A 30 12.57 2.94 3.02
N THR A 31 12.99 4.12 2.55
CA THR A 31 14.34 4.68 2.80
C THR A 31 14.40 5.80 3.85
N ASP A 32 13.46 5.87 4.80
CA ASP A 32 13.42 6.98 5.79
C ASP A 32 14.55 6.94 6.84
N ASN A 33 15.68 6.27 6.57
CA ASN A 33 16.86 6.11 7.45
C ASN A 33 16.54 5.67 8.91
N LYS A 34 15.33 5.20 9.17
CA LYS A 34 14.86 4.76 10.47
C LYS A 34 15.23 3.28 10.64
N VAL A 35 16.24 3.04 11.46
CA VAL A 35 16.49 1.71 12.01
C VAL A 35 15.46 1.46 13.11
N GLY A 36 14.66 0.40 12.96
CA GLY A 36 13.64 0.06 13.94
C GLY A 36 12.64 -0.99 13.47
N THR A 37 11.72 -1.34 14.36
CA THR A 37 10.61 -2.25 14.09
C THR A 37 9.35 -1.46 13.73
N CYS A 38 8.65 -1.89 12.68
CA CYS A 38 7.34 -1.37 12.32
C CYS A 38 6.33 -1.61 13.44
N LYS A 39 5.59 -0.56 13.82
CA LYS A 39 4.56 -0.63 14.87
C LYS A 39 3.30 -1.39 14.44
N HIS A 40 3.11 -1.60 13.14
CA HIS A 40 1.93 -2.27 12.59
C HIS A 40 2.11 -3.78 12.52
N CYS A 41 3.26 -4.26 12.04
CA CYS A 41 3.49 -5.69 11.81
C CYS A 41 4.65 -6.29 12.61
N ASN A 42 5.33 -5.51 13.47
CA ASN A 42 6.48 -5.93 14.28
C ASN A 42 7.70 -6.48 13.51
N LYS A 43 7.78 -6.26 12.19
CA LYS A 43 8.96 -6.61 11.37
C LYS A 43 9.92 -5.42 11.28
N LEU A 44 11.18 -5.68 10.93
CA LEU A 44 12.17 -4.62 10.70
C LEU A 44 11.72 -3.70 9.55
N LEU A 45 11.94 -2.39 9.71
CA LEU A 45 11.57 -1.38 8.70
C LEU A 45 12.28 -1.60 7.35
N GLU A 46 13.43 -2.27 7.34
CA GLU A 46 14.15 -2.64 6.11
C GLU A 46 13.36 -3.62 5.21
N HIS A 47 12.41 -4.36 5.77
CA HIS A 47 11.53 -5.25 5.01
C HIS A 47 10.28 -4.54 4.48
N HIS A 48 10.16 -3.24 4.63
CA HIS A 48 8.98 -2.49 4.21
C HIS A 48 9.21 -1.77 2.89
N GLY A 49 8.14 -1.71 2.11
CA GLY A 49 8.06 -0.90 0.93
C GLY A 49 7.47 0.49 1.20
N ALA A 50 7.51 1.32 0.18
CA ALA A 50 6.87 2.61 0.07
C ALA A 50 6.15 2.65 -1.28
N ILE A 51 4.91 3.09 -1.28
CA ILE A 51 4.10 3.25 -2.49
C ILE A 51 3.55 4.68 -2.55
N GLU A 52 3.63 5.30 -3.72
CA GLU A 52 3.06 6.61 -3.97
C GLU A 52 1.55 6.49 -4.20
N THR A 53 0.78 7.17 -3.37
CA THR A 53 -0.69 7.23 -3.48
C THR A 53 -1.14 8.68 -3.70
N LEU A 54 -2.44 8.88 -3.95
CA LEU A 54 -3.00 10.24 -4.06
C LEU A 54 -2.99 11.00 -2.73
N GLU A 55 -2.80 10.30 -1.60
CA GLU A 55 -2.73 10.86 -0.25
C GLU A 55 -1.28 11.10 0.21
N GLY A 56 -0.31 10.76 -0.65
CA GLY A 56 1.11 10.79 -0.36
C GLY A 56 1.72 9.38 -0.28
N VAL A 57 2.96 9.32 0.19
CA VAL A 57 3.70 8.06 0.30
C VAL A 57 3.18 7.25 1.49
N HIS A 58 2.74 6.02 1.23
CA HIS A 58 2.32 5.07 2.25
C HIS A 58 3.36 3.97 2.44
N ILE A 59 3.53 3.52 3.68
CA ILE A 59 4.37 2.36 4.01
C ILE A 59 3.61 1.09 3.63
N VAL A 60 4.30 0.16 3.00
CA VAL A 60 3.80 -1.18 2.66
C VAL A 60 4.46 -2.19 3.59
N CYS A 61 3.66 -2.88 4.39
CA CYS A 61 4.09 -3.98 5.24
C CYS A 61 4.07 -5.31 4.47
N PRO A 62 4.99 -6.24 4.78
CA PRO A 62 4.90 -7.59 4.23
C PRO A 62 3.58 -8.27 4.58
N GLY A 63 2.78 -8.58 3.56
CA GLY A 63 1.44 -9.15 3.65
C GLY A 63 0.30 -8.19 3.28
N ASP A 64 0.60 -6.90 3.05
CA ASP A 64 -0.39 -5.91 2.62
C ASP A 64 -0.92 -6.22 1.21
N TRP A 65 -2.15 -5.76 0.94
CA TRP A 65 -2.78 -5.94 -0.36
C TRP A 65 -2.65 -4.64 -1.16
N ILE A 66 -1.85 -4.66 -2.20
CA ILE A 66 -1.79 -3.55 -3.15
C ILE A 66 -3.03 -3.59 -4.03
N VAL A 67 -4.00 -2.75 -3.70
CA VAL A 67 -5.25 -2.57 -4.42
C VAL A 67 -5.05 -1.55 -5.54
N LYS A 68 -5.53 -1.91 -6.72
CA LYS A 68 -5.67 -0.98 -7.84
C LYS A 68 -7.06 -0.35 -7.80
N GLY A 69 -7.09 0.95 -7.54
CA GLY A 69 -8.29 1.77 -7.55
C GLY A 69 -8.86 1.95 -8.96
N VAL A 70 -10.06 2.51 -9.02
CA VAL A 70 -10.86 2.56 -10.27
C VAL A 70 -10.26 3.55 -11.28
N ALA A 71 -9.52 4.56 -10.82
CA ALA A 71 -8.81 5.50 -11.68
C ALA A 71 -7.36 5.07 -11.99
N GLY A 72 -6.97 3.85 -11.57
CA GLY A 72 -5.64 3.28 -11.81
C GLY A 72 -4.60 3.65 -10.74
N GLU A 73 -5.02 4.28 -9.65
CA GLU A 73 -4.21 4.55 -8.47
C GLU A 73 -3.96 3.27 -7.65
N TYR A 74 -2.89 3.25 -6.85
CA TYR A 74 -2.54 2.09 -6.03
C TYR A 74 -2.48 2.44 -4.54
N TYR A 75 -2.94 1.53 -3.70
CA TYR A 75 -2.91 1.65 -2.24
C TYR A 75 -2.55 0.31 -1.60
N PRO A 76 -1.78 0.30 -0.50
CA PRO A 76 -1.59 -0.88 0.32
C PRO A 76 -2.80 -1.20 1.21
#